data_AF-A0A7D5SKV7-F1
#
_entry.id   AF-A0A7D5SKV7-F1
#
_cell.length_a   1.000
_cell.length_b   1.000
_cell.length_c   1.000
_cell.angle_alpha   90.00
_cell.angle_beta   90.00
_cell.angle_gamma   90.00
#
_symmetry.space_group_name_H-M   'P 1'
#
loop_
_entity.id
_entity.type
_entity.pdbx_description
1 polymer ?
#
loop_
_entity_poly.entity_id
_entity_poly.type
_entity_poly.pdbx_seq_one_letter_code
_entity_poly.pdbx_strand_id
1 'polypeptide(L)'
;MATSNRFKIWVRATRPFSFTASIIPVLIATSFAFANESVEINWALFPVVLIAAVLFHIGANMVSDYYDFKYGVDAEDTFGGSGVLVEKLLQPKQVLRGGLLAFLIGFLLGLILVYVRGYQVLLMGLGGLFCGLFYTLSKKGLKYIALGDLAVFVAFGPLLVIGSYFSLTGTYDWNTFLISLPIGFLVVAILHANNTRDIFNDSRVKIKTLPMILGLKGSKIGYYFLIFGAYVLTVVLVSIGLLSPIALIVFLSVPVALKNAKEFSQAKMDNIQPIVIMDVKTAQLHMQFGLLLVIAILLSKIL
;
A
#
# COMPACT_ATOMS: atom_id res chain seq x y z
N MET A 1 30.49 16.35 -1.17
CA MET A 1 29.30 16.68 -1.98
C MET A 1 28.74 15.50 -2.81
N ALA A 2 29.55 14.60 -3.36
CA ALA A 2 29.07 13.48 -4.21
C ALA A 2 28.21 12.40 -3.48
N THR A 3 28.43 12.17 -2.18
CA THR A 3 27.68 11.17 -1.37
C THR A 3 26.25 11.59 -1.06
N SER A 4 26.01 12.89 -0.82
CA SER A 4 24.68 13.47 -0.56
C SER A 4 23.72 13.24 -1.73
N ASN A 5 24.21 13.33 -2.97
CA ASN A 5 23.38 13.08 -4.15
C ASN A 5 22.99 11.60 -4.28
N ARG A 6 23.93 10.69 -3.99
CA ARG A 6 23.68 9.23 -4.10
C ARG A 6 22.67 8.72 -3.08
N PHE A 7 22.69 9.22 -1.84
CA PHE A 7 21.70 8.85 -0.83
C PHE A 7 20.29 9.27 -1.25
N LYS A 8 20.11 10.50 -1.74
CA LYS A 8 18.82 11.01 -2.23
C LYS A 8 18.27 10.16 -3.39
N ILE A 9 19.14 9.70 -4.29
CA ILE A 9 18.75 8.81 -5.40
C ILE A 9 18.20 7.47 -4.87
N TRP A 10 18.86 6.87 -3.86
CA TRP A 10 18.35 5.63 -3.25
C TRP A 10 17.05 5.86 -2.49
N VAL A 11 16.92 6.96 -1.74
CA VAL A 11 15.65 7.32 -1.09
C VAL A 11 14.54 7.51 -2.12
N ARG A 12 14.83 8.11 -3.28
CA ARG A 12 13.87 8.19 -4.38
C ARG A 12 13.46 6.80 -4.89
N ALA A 13 14.43 5.90 -5.06
CA ALA A 13 14.19 4.53 -5.53
C ALA A 13 13.24 3.73 -4.63
N THR A 14 13.18 4.03 -3.32
CA THR A 14 12.28 3.35 -2.40
C THR A 14 10.83 3.85 -2.44
N ARG A 15 10.55 4.95 -3.15
CA ARG A 15 9.23 5.60 -3.25
C ARG A 15 8.58 5.92 -1.89
N PRO A 16 9.16 6.79 -1.04
CA PRO A 16 8.73 6.99 0.35
C PRO A 16 7.28 7.47 0.50
N PHE A 17 6.73 8.17 -0.49
CA PHE A 17 5.32 8.59 -0.47
C PHE A 17 4.36 7.40 -0.33
N SER A 18 4.75 6.22 -0.82
CA SER A 18 3.94 4.99 -0.75
C SER A 18 3.99 4.32 0.62
N PHE A 19 4.96 4.64 1.49
CA PHE A 19 5.17 3.94 2.77
C PHE A 19 3.98 4.03 3.73
N THR A 20 3.07 4.99 3.51
CA THR A 20 1.78 5.01 4.20
C THR A 20 1.05 3.67 4.09
N ALA A 21 1.09 3.00 2.93
CA ALA A 21 0.43 1.72 2.69
C ALA A 21 1.01 0.56 3.51
N SER A 22 2.23 0.66 4.02
CA SER A 22 2.82 -0.34 4.94
C SER A 22 2.78 0.11 6.40
N ILE A 23 2.94 1.41 6.68
CA ILE A 23 3.03 1.94 8.04
C ILE A 23 1.64 2.01 8.70
N ILE A 24 0.64 2.55 8.01
CA ILE A 24 -0.70 2.74 8.58
C ILE A 24 -1.36 1.40 8.96
N PRO A 25 -1.32 0.34 8.13
CA PRO A 25 -1.86 -0.96 8.53
C PRO A 25 -1.23 -1.54 9.81
N VAL A 26 0.09 -1.41 9.96
CA VAL A 26 0.81 -1.84 11.17
C VAL A 26 0.34 -1.00 12.38
N LEU A 27 0.21 0.31 12.21
CA LEU A 27 -0.28 1.19 13.28
C LEU A 27 -1.73 0.89 13.69
N ILE A 28 -2.62 0.62 12.73
CA ILE A 28 -4.01 0.24 13.01
C ILE A 28 -4.08 -1.09 13.75
N ALA A 29 -3.32 -2.10 13.31
CA ALA A 29 -3.22 -3.37 14.02
C ALA A 29 -2.72 -3.18 15.46
N THR A 30 -1.71 -2.33 15.64
CA THR A 30 -1.12 -2.03 16.95
C THR A 30 -2.10 -1.28 17.85
N SER A 31 -2.78 -0.24 17.35
CA SER A 31 -3.77 0.51 18.12
C SER A 31 -4.98 -0.34 18.48
N PHE A 32 -5.43 -1.19 17.56
CA PHE A 32 -6.56 -2.10 17.79
C PHE A 32 -6.22 -3.16 18.83
N ALA A 33 -5.04 -3.78 18.75
CA ALA A 33 -4.53 -4.64 19.82
C ALA A 33 -4.46 -3.90 21.16
N PHE A 34 -4.00 -2.64 21.14
CA PHE A 34 -3.83 -1.87 22.37
C PHE A 34 -5.16 -1.49 23.02
N ALA A 35 -6.19 -1.23 22.23
CA ALA A 35 -7.54 -0.95 22.71
C ALA A 35 -8.24 -2.18 23.30
N ASN A 36 -7.78 -3.40 23.00
CA ASN A 36 -8.34 -4.62 23.55
C ASN A 36 -7.64 -5.00 24.88
N GLU A 37 -8.32 -4.79 26.01
CA GLU A 37 -7.78 -5.08 27.36
C GLU A 37 -7.48 -6.55 27.61
N SER A 38 -8.10 -7.46 26.85
CA SER A 38 -7.91 -8.90 27.00
C SER A 38 -6.64 -9.41 26.29
N VAL A 39 -5.88 -8.52 25.64
CA VAL A 39 -4.77 -8.90 24.78
C VAL A 39 -3.48 -8.21 25.20
N GLU A 40 -2.45 -9.00 25.46
CA GLU A 40 -1.12 -8.50 25.78
C GLU A 40 -0.31 -8.26 24.51
N ILE A 41 0.37 -7.11 24.43
CA ILE A 41 1.25 -6.74 23.31
C ILE A 41 2.71 -6.94 23.72
N ASN A 42 3.46 -7.69 22.92
CA ASN A 42 4.91 -7.71 23.02
C ASN A 42 5.50 -6.53 22.24
N TRP A 43 5.71 -5.41 22.94
CA TRP A 43 6.24 -4.17 22.36
C TRP A 43 7.64 -4.30 21.76
N ALA A 44 8.44 -5.29 22.19
CA ALA A 44 9.75 -5.52 21.59
C ALA A 44 9.65 -5.97 20.11
N LEU A 45 8.52 -6.53 19.69
CA LEU A 45 8.28 -6.96 18.31
C LEU A 45 7.79 -5.83 17.40
N PHE A 46 7.25 -4.74 17.95
CA PHE A 46 6.74 -3.61 17.16
C PHE A 46 7.74 -3.03 16.15
N PRO A 47 8.99 -2.66 16.54
CA PRO A 47 9.96 -2.18 15.56
C PRO A 47 10.32 -3.24 14.52
N VAL A 48 10.34 -4.52 14.90
CA VAL A 48 10.63 -5.64 13.97
C VAL A 48 9.53 -5.75 12.91
N VAL A 49 8.26 -5.73 13.32
CA VAL A 49 7.10 -5.77 12.42
C VAL A 49 7.09 -4.57 11.47
N LEU A 50 7.25 -3.36 12.01
CA LEU A 50 7.20 -2.13 11.23
C LEU A 50 8.33 -2.05 10.19
N ILE A 51 9.56 -2.33 10.61
CA ILE A 51 10.73 -2.27 9.72
C ILE A 51 10.65 -3.38 8.68
N ALA A 52 10.24 -4.61 9.05
CA ALA A 52 10.04 -5.69 8.10
C ALA A 52 8.99 -5.32 7.04
N ALA A 53 7.83 -4.79 7.46
CA ALA A 53 6.76 -4.37 6.54
C ALA A 53 7.24 -3.31 5.53
N VAL A 54 7.98 -2.30 6.00
CA VAL A 54 8.56 -1.27 5.14
C VAL A 54 9.62 -1.88 4.21
N LEU A 55 10.49 -2.77 4.68
CA LEU A 55 11.51 -3.41 3.85
C LEU A 55 10.91 -4.31 2.76
N PHE A 56 9.87 -5.09 3.07
CA PHE A 56 9.14 -5.87 2.06
C PHE A 56 8.49 -4.95 1.03
N HIS A 57 7.91 -3.83 1.45
CA HIS A 57 7.36 -2.84 0.54
C HIS A 57 8.43 -2.19 -0.36
N ILE A 58 9.58 -1.81 0.21
CA ILE A 58 10.74 -1.31 -0.55
C ILE A 58 11.19 -2.35 -1.58
N GLY A 59 11.32 -3.61 -1.16
CA GLY A 59 11.67 -4.72 -2.03
C GLY A 59 10.72 -4.84 -3.22
N ALA A 60 9.41 -4.84 -2.96
CA ALA A 60 8.38 -4.92 -3.99
C ALA A 60 8.43 -3.74 -4.96
N ASN A 61 8.58 -2.51 -4.45
CA ASN A 61 8.69 -1.31 -5.29
C ASN A 61 9.91 -1.38 -6.21
N MET A 62 11.09 -1.69 -5.68
CA MET A 62 12.32 -1.72 -6.48
C MET A 62 12.35 -2.88 -7.48
N VAL A 63 11.81 -4.04 -7.11
CA VAL A 63 11.66 -5.16 -8.05
C VAL A 63 10.64 -4.81 -9.15
N SER A 64 9.55 -4.12 -8.80
CA SER A 64 8.59 -3.60 -9.79
C SER A 64 9.25 -2.61 -10.75
N ASP A 65 9.98 -1.61 -10.26
CA ASP A 65 10.75 -0.66 -11.10
C ASP A 65 11.64 -1.40 -12.11
N TYR A 66 12.36 -2.43 -11.64
CA TYR A 66 13.24 -3.20 -12.51
C TYR A 66 12.48 -3.92 -13.64
N TYR A 67 11.38 -4.61 -13.31
CA TYR A 67 10.62 -5.38 -14.30
C TYR A 67 9.78 -4.48 -15.21
N ASP A 68 9.18 -3.41 -14.68
CA ASP A 68 8.47 -2.40 -15.46
C ASP A 68 9.42 -1.73 -16.47
N PHE A 69 10.64 -1.36 -16.07
CA PHE A 69 11.67 -0.88 -17.00
C PHE A 69 12.10 -1.94 -18.01
N LYS A 70 12.36 -3.17 -17.56
CA LYS A 70 12.79 -4.30 -18.43
C LYS A 70 11.76 -4.64 -19.50
N TYR A 71 10.47 -4.50 -19.19
CA TYR A 71 9.38 -4.80 -20.12
C TYR A 71 8.89 -3.59 -20.91
N GLY A 72 9.48 -2.40 -20.69
CA GLY A 72 9.13 -1.17 -21.39
C GLY A 72 7.83 -0.52 -20.91
N VAL A 73 7.34 -0.92 -19.73
CA VAL A 73 6.21 -0.28 -19.05
C VAL A 73 6.63 1.11 -18.57
N ASP A 74 7.80 1.19 -17.90
CA ASP A 74 8.41 2.46 -17.52
C ASP A 74 9.39 2.91 -18.63
N ALA A 75 9.09 4.04 -19.29
CA ALA A 75 9.88 4.66 -20.35
C ALA A 75 9.93 6.19 -20.22
N GLU A 76 10.74 6.86 -21.07
CA GLU A 76 10.98 8.31 -21.01
C GLU A 76 9.71 9.16 -21.15
N ASP A 77 8.67 8.66 -21.81
CA ASP A 77 7.37 9.34 -22.01
C ASP A 77 6.29 8.88 -21.02
N THR A 78 6.67 8.22 -19.93
CA THR A 78 5.75 7.69 -18.90
C THR A 78 5.95 8.37 -17.54
N PHE A 79 4.95 8.26 -16.67
CA PHE A 79 4.98 8.81 -15.30
C PHE A 79 5.16 7.71 -14.25
N GLY A 80 5.56 6.51 -14.69
CA GLY A 80 5.74 5.32 -13.86
C GLY A 80 7.08 5.29 -13.12
N GLY A 81 7.28 4.24 -12.31
CA GLY A 81 8.56 4.06 -11.64
C GLY A 81 8.83 4.99 -10.45
N SER A 82 10.01 4.83 -9.86
CA SER A 82 10.68 5.91 -9.11
C SER A 82 11.36 6.94 -10.03
N GLY A 83 11.45 6.65 -11.34
CA GLY A 83 12.18 7.43 -12.34
C GLY A 83 13.69 7.21 -12.36
N VAL A 84 14.28 6.53 -11.37
CA VAL A 84 15.75 6.39 -11.26
C VAL A 84 16.40 5.56 -12.37
N LEU A 85 15.64 4.65 -12.99
CA LEU A 85 16.09 3.84 -14.13
C LEU A 85 15.95 4.59 -15.46
N VAL A 86 14.79 5.22 -15.68
CA VAL A 86 14.51 6.02 -16.87
C VAL A 86 15.49 7.19 -16.99
N GLU A 87 15.78 7.88 -15.88
CA GLU A 87 16.74 8.98 -15.81
C GLU A 87 18.21 8.52 -15.74
N LYS A 88 18.47 7.20 -15.81
CA LYS A 88 19.82 6.61 -15.77
C LYS A 88 20.63 6.97 -14.51
N LEU A 89 19.94 7.30 -13.41
CA LEU A 89 20.56 7.62 -12.11
C LEU A 89 21.09 6.36 -11.40
N LEU A 90 20.47 5.21 -11.66
CA LEU A 90 20.92 3.89 -11.21
C LEU A 90 20.89 2.89 -12.37
N GLN A 91 21.77 1.90 -12.32
CA GLN A 91 21.72 0.78 -13.26
C GLN A 91 20.60 -0.20 -12.87
N PRO A 92 19.94 -0.87 -13.83
CA PRO A 92 18.90 -1.88 -13.55
C PRO A 92 19.34 -2.95 -12.53
N LYS A 93 20.58 -3.44 -12.64
CA LYS A 93 21.14 -4.42 -11.70
C LYS A 93 21.28 -3.87 -10.27
N GLN A 94 21.52 -2.57 -10.10
CA GLN A 94 21.60 -1.95 -8.77
C GLN A 94 20.22 -1.90 -8.11
N VAL A 95 19.20 -1.48 -8.85
CA VAL A 95 17.81 -1.41 -8.35
C VAL A 95 17.30 -2.81 -7.98
N LEU A 96 17.51 -3.81 -8.85
CA LEU A 96 17.13 -5.20 -8.55
C LEU A 96 17.85 -5.74 -7.31
N ARG A 97 19.17 -5.55 -7.19
CA ARG A 97 19.92 -6.00 -6.01
C ARG A 97 19.48 -5.28 -4.74
N GLY A 98 19.16 -3.99 -4.82
CA GLY A 98 18.61 -3.23 -3.70
C GLY A 98 17.28 -3.79 -3.22
N GLY A 99 16.37 -4.08 -4.16
CA GLY A 99 15.09 -4.70 -3.84
C GLY A 99 15.24 -6.10 -3.22
N LEU A 100 16.11 -6.95 -3.78
CA LEU A 100 16.41 -8.28 -3.24
C LEU A 100 17.07 -8.21 -1.86
N LEU A 101 17.94 -7.24 -1.63
CA LEU A 101 18.56 -7.02 -0.31
C LEU A 101 17.51 -6.57 0.72
N ALA A 102 16.59 -5.68 0.35
CA ALA A 102 15.49 -5.27 1.22
C ALA A 102 14.59 -6.47 1.57
N PHE A 103 14.24 -7.32 0.60
CA PHE A 103 13.52 -8.57 0.87
C PHE A 103 14.31 -9.52 1.78
N LEU A 104 15.62 -9.67 1.58
CA LEU A 104 16.45 -10.52 2.43
C LEU A 104 16.47 -10.02 3.88
N ILE A 105 16.68 -8.72 4.10
CA ILE A 105 16.68 -8.15 5.46
C ILE A 105 15.28 -8.25 6.08
N GLY A 106 14.22 -7.96 5.32
CA GLY A 106 12.83 -8.13 5.77
C GLY A 106 12.52 -9.58 6.15
N PHE A 107 13.02 -10.55 5.37
CA PHE A 107 12.89 -11.97 5.65
C PHE A 107 13.62 -12.38 6.94
N LEU A 108 14.85 -11.91 7.15
CA LEU A 108 15.60 -12.17 8.38
C LEU A 108 14.89 -11.60 9.63
N LEU A 109 14.31 -10.41 9.52
CA LEU A 109 13.46 -9.85 10.59
C LEU A 109 12.18 -10.68 10.77
N GLY A 110 11.58 -11.15 9.69
CA GLY A 110 10.45 -12.07 9.74
C GLY A 110 10.78 -13.37 10.47
N LEU A 111 12.00 -13.91 10.34
CA LEU A 111 12.41 -15.11 11.09
C LEU A 111 12.45 -14.89 12.61
N ILE A 112 12.73 -13.67 13.07
CA ILE A 112 12.61 -13.32 14.50
C ILE A 112 11.15 -13.47 14.95
N LEU A 113 10.21 -12.97 14.15
CA LEU A 113 8.78 -13.08 14.45
C LEU A 113 8.31 -14.54 14.42
N VAL A 114 8.81 -15.35 13.47
CA VAL A 114 8.52 -16.79 13.38
C VAL A 114 9.06 -17.53 14.60
N TYR A 115 10.27 -17.19 15.06
CA TYR A 115 10.85 -17.80 16.26
C TYR A 115 9.98 -17.54 17.50
N VAL A 116 9.41 -16.33 17.63
CA VAL A 116 8.60 -15.95 18.79
C VAL A 116 7.13 -16.40 18.69
N ARG A 117 6.54 -16.41 17.49
CA ARG A 117 5.10 -16.62 17.27
C ARG A 117 4.72 -17.89 16.52
N GLY A 118 5.70 -18.62 15.99
CA GLY A 118 5.49 -19.86 15.25
C GLY A 118 5.31 -19.68 13.74
N TYR A 119 5.07 -20.81 13.06
CA TYR A 119 5.02 -20.92 11.61
C TYR A 119 3.85 -20.14 10.96
N GLN A 120 2.86 -19.74 11.74
CA GLN A 120 1.73 -18.92 11.29
C GLN A 120 2.20 -17.60 10.69
N VAL A 121 3.19 -16.94 11.31
CA VAL A 121 3.81 -15.72 10.77
C VAL A 121 4.51 -16.02 9.45
N LEU A 122 5.16 -17.19 9.33
CA LEU A 122 5.82 -17.60 8.09
C LEU A 122 4.81 -17.74 6.96
N LEU A 123 3.65 -18.37 7.20
CA LEU A 123 2.61 -18.53 6.18
C LEU A 123 2.07 -17.17 5.72
N MET A 124 1.81 -16.24 6.65
CA MET A 124 1.35 -14.89 6.32
C MET A 124 2.43 -14.11 5.55
N GLY A 125 3.69 -14.19 5.98
CA GLY A 125 4.83 -13.57 5.31
C GLY A 125 5.06 -14.13 3.90
N LEU A 126 4.94 -15.45 3.71
CA LEU A 126 5.02 -16.09 2.39
C LEU A 126 3.87 -15.67 1.47
N GLY A 127 2.65 -15.49 2.01
CA GLY A 127 1.53 -14.92 1.26
C GLY A 127 1.83 -13.49 0.76
N GLY A 128 2.37 -12.63 1.63
CA GLY A 128 2.75 -11.27 1.26
C GLY A 128 3.89 -11.23 0.25
N LEU A 129 4.91 -12.07 0.45
CA LEU A 129 6.03 -12.23 -0.49
C LEU A 129 5.56 -12.77 -1.84
N PHE A 130 4.60 -13.70 -1.87
CA PHE A 130 3.98 -14.19 -3.11
C PHE A 130 3.30 -13.04 -3.85
N CYS A 131 2.46 -12.26 -3.17
CA CYS A 131 1.82 -11.09 -3.77
C CYS A 131 2.85 -10.10 -4.34
N GLY A 132 3.94 -9.82 -3.62
CA GLY A 132 4.98 -8.89 -4.05
C GLY A 132 5.87 -9.41 -5.19
N LEU A 133 6.34 -10.66 -5.12
CA LEU A 133 7.19 -11.25 -6.16
C LEU A 133 6.41 -11.48 -7.44
N PHE A 134 5.28 -12.20 -7.37
CA PHE A 134 4.48 -12.50 -8.56
C PHE A 134 3.70 -11.30 -9.10
N TYR A 135 3.83 -10.13 -8.47
CA TYR A 135 3.26 -8.88 -8.96
C TYR A 135 3.76 -8.52 -10.37
N THR A 136 5.08 -8.59 -10.60
CA THR A 136 5.74 -8.16 -11.86
C THR A 136 6.83 -9.10 -12.38
N LEU A 137 7.15 -10.20 -11.67
CA LEU A 137 8.28 -11.09 -12.01
C LEU A 137 8.23 -11.68 -13.44
N SER A 138 7.05 -11.76 -14.05
CA SER A 138 6.88 -12.22 -15.43
C SER A 138 5.91 -11.30 -16.19
N LYS A 139 5.85 -11.42 -17.51
CA LYS A 139 4.81 -10.76 -18.34
C LYS A 139 3.38 -11.24 -18.04
N LYS A 140 3.22 -12.25 -17.17
CA LYS A 140 1.94 -12.70 -16.60
C LYS A 140 1.82 -12.40 -15.10
N GLY A 141 2.63 -11.47 -14.58
CA GLY A 141 2.53 -11.01 -13.20
C GLY A 141 1.15 -10.42 -12.90
N LEU A 142 0.75 -10.46 -11.63
CA LEU A 142 -0.60 -10.08 -11.18
C LEU A 142 -1.00 -8.67 -11.69
N LYS A 143 -0.06 -7.71 -11.69
CA LYS A 143 -0.26 -6.36 -12.25
C LYS A 143 -0.71 -6.41 -13.71
N TYR A 144 -0.08 -7.25 -14.52
CA TYR A 144 -0.22 -7.28 -15.97
C TYR A 144 -1.42 -8.11 -16.47
N ILE A 145 -2.12 -8.79 -15.56
CA ILE A 145 -3.34 -9.58 -15.84
C ILE A 145 -4.57 -9.06 -15.08
N ALA A 146 -4.56 -7.77 -14.71
CA ALA A 146 -5.61 -7.06 -13.98
C ALA A 146 -5.96 -7.62 -12.59
N LEU A 147 -5.04 -8.39 -11.99
CA LEU A 147 -5.13 -8.84 -10.60
C LEU A 147 -4.32 -7.98 -9.64
N GLY A 148 -3.71 -6.89 -10.12
CA GLY A 148 -2.86 -6.01 -9.31
C GLY A 148 -3.60 -5.37 -8.14
N ASP A 149 -4.76 -4.77 -8.40
CA ASP A 149 -5.63 -4.15 -7.40
C ASP A 149 -6.03 -5.16 -6.31
N LEU A 150 -6.39 -6.39 -6.69
CA LEU A 150 -6.72 -7.47 -5.74
C LEU A 150 -5.49 -7.91 -4.92
N ALA A 151 -4.34 -8.08 -5.56
CA ALA A 151 -3.12 -8.49 -4.88
C ALA A 151 -2.68 -7.45 -3.84
N VAL A 152 -2.75 -6.16 -4.20
CA VAL A 152 -2.43 -5.05 -3.29
C VAL A 152 -3.46 -4.93 -2.18
N PHE A 153 -4.75 -5.11 -2.47
CA PHE A 153 -5.80 -5.17 -1.45
C PHE A 153 -5.51 -6.23 -0.40
N VAL A 154 -5.28 -7.47 -0.85
CA VAL A 154 -5.02 -8.60 0.05
C VAL A 154 -3.74 -8.38 0.86
N ALA A 155 -2.65 -7.98 0.20
CA ALA A 155 -1.34 -7.86 0.82
C ALA A 155 -1.28 -6.72 1.86
N PHE A 156 -1.71 -5.51 1.49
CA PHE A 156 -1.56 -4.32 2.33
C PHE A 156 -2.79 -4.00 3.19
N GLY A 157 -3.96 -4.54 2.85
CA GLY A 157 -5.15 -4.48 3.68
C GLY A 157 -5.16 -5.64 4.70
N PRO A 158 -5.96 -6.70 4.49
CA PRO A 158 -6.14 -7.74 5.50
C PRO A 158 -4.86 -8.44 5.94
N LEU A 159 -4.02 -8.89 5.01
CA LEU A 159 -2.88 -9.72 5.36
C LEU A 159 -1.88 -8.99 6.26
N LEU A 160 -1.57 -7.72 5.94
CA LEU A 160 -0.65 -6.93 6.73
C LEU A 160 -1.23 -6.55 8.11
N VAL A 161 -2.52 -6.20 8.20
CA VAL A 161 -3.17 -5.88 9.48
C VAL A 161 -3.25 -7.13 10.37
N ILE A 162 -3.79 -8.25 9.84
CA ILE A 162 -3.91 -9.52 10.57
C ILE A 162 -2.52 -10.02 11.00
N GLY A 163 -1.56 -10.02 10.07
CA GLY A 163 -0.20 -10.49 10.33
C GLY A 163 0.52 -9.64 11.37
N SER A 164 0.32 -8.32 11.34
CA SER A 164 0.90 -7.39 12.32
C SER A 164 0.27 -7.59 13.69
N TYR A 165 -1.06 -7.71 13.78
CA TYR A 165 -1.77 -8.02 15.02
C TYR A 165 -1.26 -9.33 15.62
N PHE A 166 -1.29 -10.43 14.86
CA PHE A 166 -0.83 -11.73 15.33
C PHE A 166 0.65 -11.71 15.73
N SER A 167 1.51 -11.01 14.98
CA SER A 167 2.92 -10.90 15.33
C SER A 167 3.12 -10.21 16.68
N LEU A 168 2.33 -9.17 16.97
CA LEU A 168 2.39 -8.40 18.20
C LEU A 168 1.78 -9.12 19.41
N THR A 169 0.69 -9.86 19.21
CA THR A 169 -0.14 -10.40 20.30
C THR A 169 -0.01 -11.92 20.46
N GLY A 170 0.27 -12.65 19.39
CA GLY A 170 0.23 -14.11 19.33
C GLY A 170 -1.18 -14.70 19.26
N THR A 171 -2.21 -13.85 19.07
CA THR A 171 -3.62 -14.25 19.02
C THR A 171 -4.25 -13.86 17.69
N TYR A 172 -5.31 -14.57 17.31
CA TYR A 172 -6.12 -14.23 16.15
C TYR A 172 -7.37 -13.47 16.61
N ASP A 173 -7.72 -12.43 15.88
CA ASP A 173 -8.98 -11.72 16.02
C ASP A 173 -9.56 -11.44 14.63
N TRP A 174 -10.73 -11.99 14.34
CA TRP A 174 -11.38 -11.82 13.03
C TRP A 174 -11.79 -10.38 12.74
N ASN A 175 -11.93 -9.55 13.77
CA ASN A 175 -12.21 -8.13 13.62
C ASN A 175 -11.07 -7.39 12.91
N THR A 176 -9.83 -7.91 12.98
CA THR A 176 -8.69 -7.33 12.27
C THR A 176 -8.88 -7.36 10.75
N PHE A 177 -9.64 -8.33 10.22
CA PHE A 177 -10.06 -8.34 8.82
C PHE A 177 -10.98 -7.14 8.53
N LEU A 178 -12.01 -6.93 9.35
CA LEU A 178 -13.01 -5.88 9.13
C LEU A 178 -12.42 -4.46 9.24
N ILE A 179 -11.59 -4.20 10.26
CA ILE A 179 -10.95 -2.88 10.44
C ILE A 179 -9.88 -2.60 9.37
N SER A 180 -9.39 -3.62 8.66
CA SER A 180 -8.45 -3.45 7.55
C SER A 180 -9.11 -2.98 6.25
N LEU A 181 -10.43 -3.18 6.10
CA LEU A 181 -11.11 -2.91 4.83
C LEU A 181 -11.06 -1.43 4.42
N PRO A 182 -11.32 -0.44 5.30
CA PRO A 182 -11.26 0.98 4.93
C PRO A 182 -9.89 1.40 4.40
N ILE A 183 -8.81 1.03 5.10
CA ILE A 183 -7.45 1.34 4.64
C ILE A 183 -7.08 0.54 3.39
N GLY A 184 -7.50 -0.73 3.28
CA GLY A 184 -7.28 -1.55 2.09
C GLY A 184 -7.89 -0.91 0.85
N PHE A 185 -9.11 -0.36 0.95
CA PHE A 185 -9.75 0.39 -0.13
C PHE A 185 -8.91 1.60 -0.55
N LEU A 186 -8.39 2.36 0.41
CA LEU A 186 -7.54 3.53 0.12
C LEU A 186 -6.17 3.14 -0.44
N VAL A 187 -5.56 2.02 -0.01
CA VAL A 187 -4.31 1.52 -0.63
C VAL A 187 -4.56 1.15 -2.09
N VAL A 188 -5.67 0.45 -2.38
CA VAL A 188 -6.05 0.15 -3.76
C VAL A 188 -6.32 1.43 -4.53
N ALA A 189 -6.91 2.47 -3.93
CA ALA A 189 -7.11 3.75 -4.60
C ALA A 189 -5.79 4.40 -5.04
N ILE A 190 -4.71 4.26 -4.25
CA ILE A 190 -3.35 4.73 -4.63
C ILE A 190 -2.90 4.02 -5.90
N LEU A 191 -2.98 2.68 -5.92
CA LEU A 191 -2.57 1.89 -7.08
C LEU A 191 -3.48 2.16 -8.28
N HIS A 192 -4.79 2.23 -8.05
CA HIS A 192 -5.78 2.48 -9.10
C HIS A 192 -5.51 3.82 -9.77
N ALA A 193 -5.23 4.88 -8.99
CA ALA A 193 -4.84 6.18 -9.52
C ALA A 193 -3.57 6.11 -10.37
N ASN A 194 -2.55 5.37 -9.92
CA ASN A 194 -1.33 5.10 -10.70
C ASN A 194 -1.64 4.38 -12.02
N ASN A 195 -2.34 3.24 -11.97
CA ASN A 195 -2.70 2.48 -13.17
C ASN A 195 -3.63 3.27 -14.13
N THR A 196 -4.42 4.22 -13.61
CA THR A 196 -5.34 5.02 -14.43
C THR A 196 -4.62 6.07 -15.26
N ARG A 197 -3.62 6.76 -14.68
CA ARG A 197 -2.81 7.73 -15.44
C ARG A 197 -2.00 7.06 -16.54
N ASP A 198 -1.68 5.77 -16.37
CA ASP A 198 -0.82 5.00 -17.27
C ASP A 198 -1.60 4.17 -18.31
N ILE A 199 -2.95 4.22 -18.34
CA ILE A 199 -3.81 3.47 -19.29
C ILE A 199 -3.31 3.54 -20.75
N PHE A 200 -2.88 4.72 -21.20
CA PHE A 200 -2.42 4.93 -22.58
C PHE A 200 -1.03 4.36 -22.83
N ASN A 201 -0.12 4.54 -21.88
CA ASN A 201 1.26 4.10 -22.01
C ASN A 201 1.34 2.58 -21.91
N ASP A 202 0.60 1.99 -20.97
CA ASP A 202 0.52 0.55 -20.74
C ASP A 202 -0.07 -0.22 -21.92
N SER A 203 -0.96 0.42 -22.70
CA SER A 203 -1.54 -0.19 -23.90
C SER A 203 -0.50 -0.60 -24.96
N ARG A 204 0.67 0.05 -24.96
CA ARG A 204 1.75 -0.18 -25.94
C ARG A 204 2.51 -1.48 -25.69
N VAL A 205 2.49 -2.01 -24.46
CA VAL A 205 3.30 -3.17 -24.04
C VAL A 205 2.49 -4.44 -23.80
N LYS A 206 1.25 -4.50 -24.30
CA LYS A 206 0.34 -5.67 -24.28
C LYS A 206 0.06 -6.23 -22.88
N ILE A 207 0.12 -5.39 -21.84
CA ILE A 207 -0.36 -5.73 -20.49
C ILE A 207 -1.83 -5.34 -20.33
N LYS A 208 -2.47 -5.81 -19.25
CA LYS A 208 -3.82 -5.40 -18.87
C LYS A 208 -3.85 -5.06 -17.39
N THR A 209 -4.22 -3.84 -17.05
CA THR A 209 -4.54 -3.42 -15.67
C THR A 209 -6.06 -3.29 -15.50
N LEU A 210 -6.55 -3.24 -14.26
CA LEU A 210 -7.98 -3.08 -14.01
C LEU A 210 -8.55 -1.79 -14.63
N PRO A 211 -7.89 -0.62 -14.53
CA PRO A 211 -8.33 0.59 -15.24
C PRO A 211 -8.42 0.43 -16.76
N MET A 212 -7.52 -0.34 -17.39
CA MET A 212 -7.59 -0.61 -18.83
C MET A 212 -8.83 -1.43 -19.21
N ILE A 213 -9.23 -2.40 -18.38
CA ILE A 213 -10.43 -3.21 -18.61
C ILE A 213 -11.69 -2.37 -18.43
N LEU A 214 -11.73 -1.53 -17.41
CA LEU A 214 -12.88 -0.66 -17.10
C LEU A 214 -13.01 0.53 -18.05
N GLY A 215 -11.91 0.92 -18.71
CA GLY A 215 -11.78 2.19 -19.42
C GLY A 215 -11.80 3.39 -18.47
N LEU A 216 -11.49 4.58 -18.98
CA LEU A 216 -11.36 5.79 -18.15
C LEU A 216 -12.65 6.13 -17.37
N LYS A 217 -13.83 5.95 -17.98
CA LYS A 217 -15.11 6.20 -17.30
C LYS A 217 -15.34 5.22 -16.14
N GLY A 218 -15.14 3.92 -16.36
CA GLY A 218 -15.28 2.90 -15.32
C GLY A 218 -14.22 3.05 -14.23
N SER A 219 -13.01 3.42 -14.59
CA SER A 219 -11.93 3.70 -13.66
C SER A 219 -12.24 4.89 -12.73
N LYS A 220 -12.85 5.96 -13.23
CA LYS A 220 -13.35 7.05 -12.37
C LYS A 220 -14.35 6.56 -11.32
N ILE A 221 -15.30 5.72 -11.73
CA ILE A 221 -16.29 5.12 -10.82
C ILE A 221 -15.59 4.24 -9.79
N GLY A 222 -14.64 3.40 -10.22
CA GLY A 222 -13.83 2.55 -9.34
C GLY A 222 -13.06 3.36 -8.30
N TYR A 223 -12.41 4.44 -8.71
CA TYR A 223 -11.71 5.34 -7.81
C TYR A 223 -12.63 5.98 -6.76
N TYR A 224 -13.82 6.45 -7.17
CA TYR A 224 -14.81 6.98 -6.23
C TYR A 224 -15.33 5.91 -5.26
N PHE A 225 -15.61 4.72 -5.76
CA PHE A 225 -16.01 3.59 -4.93
C PHE A 225 -14.97 3.26 -3.87
N LEU A 226 -13.69 3.26 -4.24
CA LEU A 226 -12.60 2.99 -3.30
C LEU A 226 -12.47 4.09 -2.23
N ILE A 227 -12.46 5.36 -2.62
CA ILE A 227 -12.33 6.47 -1.67
C ILE A 227 -13.55 6.56 -0.75
N PHE A 228 -14.76 6.68 -1.31
CA PHE A 228 -15.97 6.88 -0.51
C PHE A 228 -16.40 5.60 0.19
N GLY A 229 -16.08 4.44 -0.38
CA GLY A 229 -16.26 3.14 0.26
C GLY A 229 -15.51 3.03 1.57
N ALA A 230 -14.31 3.61 1.69
CA ALA A 230 -13.58 3.62 2.97
C ALA A 230 -14.36 4.35 4.08
N TYR A 231 -14.97 5.49 3.77
CA TYR A 231 -15.81 6.23 4.74
C TYR A 231 -17.09 5.49 5.08
N VAL A 232 -17.77 4.91 4.07
CA VAL A 232 -18.97 4.11 4.28
C VAL A 232 -18.65 2.89 5.16
N LEU A 233 -17.55 2.19 4.89
CA LEU A 233 -17.08 1.08 5.71
C LEU A 233 -16.85 1.53 7.15
N THR A 234 -16.20 2.67 7.41
CA THR A 234 -16.05 3.18 8.79
C THR A 234 -17.40 3.41 9.46
N VAL A 235 -18.39 4.00 8.77
CA VAL A 235 -19.74 4.17 9.33
C VAL A 235 -20.37 2.82 9.66
N VAL A 236 -20.22 1.82 8.78
CA VAL A 236 -20.71 0.46 9.03
C VAL A 236 -20.03 -0.14 10.27
N LEU A 237 -18.70 -0.03 10.38
CA LEU A 237 -17.94 -0.55 11.53
C LEU A 237 -18.35 0.11 12.86
N VAL A 238 -18.66 1.41 12.84
CA VAL A 238 -19.23 2.12 14.01
C VAL A 238 -20.64 1.63 14.32
N SER A 239 -21.47 1.45 13.27
CA SER A 239 -22.88 1.07 13.43
C SER A 239 -23.07 -0.34 13.98
N ILE A 240 -22.14 -1.26 13.69
CA ILE A 240 -22.12 -2.62 14.27
C ILE A 240 -21.41 -2.69 15.63
N GLY A 241 -20.96 -1.55 16.16
CA GLY A 241 -20.28 -1.46 17.46
C GLY A 241 -18.84 -1.95 17.47
N LEU A 242 -18.22 -2.21 16.30
CA LEU A 242 -16.83 -2.67 16.24
C LEU A 242 -15.83 -1.52 16.48
N LEU A 243 -16.17 -0.32 16.01
CA LEU A 243 -15.41 0.90 16.26
C LEU A 243 -16.25 1.85 17.11
N SER A 244 -15.59 2.57 18.03
CA SER A 244 -16.23 3.66 18.77
C SER A 244 -16.74 4.75 17.82
N PRO A 245 -17.83 5.48 18.15
CA PRO A 245 -18.26 6.66 17.40
C PRO A 245 -17.17 7.71 17.19
N ILE A 246 -16.14 7.74 18.04
CA ILE A 246 -14.93 8.57 17.85
C ILE A 246 -14.27 8.29 16.49
N ALA A 247 -14.36 7.08 15.94
CA ALA A 247 -13.83 6.76 14.61
C ALA A 247 -14.41 7.62 13.48
N LEU A 248 -15.55 8.29 13.68
CA LEU A 248 -16.08 9.26 12.71
C LEU A 248 -15.20 10.50 12.55
N ILE A 249 -14.17 10.72 13.39
CA ILE A 249 -13.17 11.76 13.13
C ILE A 249 -12.41 11.56 11.81
N VAL A 250 -12.43 10.36 11.22
CA VAL A 250 -11.87 10.15 9.86
C VAL A 250 -12.51 11.08 8.84
N PHE A 251 -13.75 11.55 9.06
CA PHE A 251 -14.43 12.49 8.18
C PHE A 251 -13.74 13.86 8.09
N LEU A 252 -12.83 14.19 9.01
CA LEU A 252 -11.96 15.37 8.89
C LEU A 252 -11.06 15.32 7.63
N SER A 253 -10.83 14.13 7.07
CA SER A 253 -10.09 13.96 5.79
C SER A 253 -10.95 14.12 4.52
N VAL A 254 -12.30 14.26 4.65
CA VAL A 254 -13.22 14.38 3.50
C VAL A 254 -12.89 15.54 2.56
N PRO A 255 -12.46 16.72 3.01
CA PRO A 255 -12.07 17.80 2.09
C PRO A 255 -10.97 17.38 1.11
N VAL A 256 -10.01 16.55 1.56
CA VAL A 256 -8.95 16.00 0.70
C VAL A 256 -9.52 14.94 -0.26
N ALA A 257 -10.40 14.06 0.22
CA ALA A 257 -11.10 13.09 -0.63
C ALA A 257 -11.90 13.75 -1.76
N LEU A 258 -12.68 14.79 -1.44
CA LEU A 258 -13.47 15.55 -2.41
C LEU A 258 -12.57 16.28 -3.41
N LYS A 259 -11.47 16.88 -2.95
CA LYS A 259 -10.48 17.51 -3.84
C LYS A 259 -9.89 16.50 -4.82
N ASN A 260 -9.43 15.35 -4.32
CA ASN A 260 -8.88 14.28 -5.13
C ASN A 260 -9.92 13.75 -6.14
N ALA A 261 -11.16 13.52 -5.70
CA ALA A 261 -12.24 13.05 -6.57
C ALA A 261 -12.59 14.06 -7.67
N LYS A 262 -12.61 15.36 -7.34
CA LYS A 262 -12.85 16.45 -8.29
C LYS A 262 -11.74 16.52 -9.34
N GLU A 263 -10.48 16.49 -8.93
CA GLU A 263 -9.34 16.48 -9.86
C GLU A 263 -9.35 15.21 -10.73
N PHE A 264 -9.64 14.04 -10.14
CA PHE A 264 -9.76 12.78 -10.90
C PHE A 264 -10.89 12.82 -11.93
N SER A 265 -11.99 13.52 -11.63
CA SER A 265 -13.10 13.70 -12.57
C SER A 265 -12.69 14.44 -13.84
N GLN A 266 -11.66 15.28 -13.76
CA GLN A 266 -11.16 16.10 -14.88
C GLN A 266 -10.26 15.34 -15.83
N ALA A 267 -9.83 14.12 -15.50
CA ALA A 267 -9.04 13.29 -16.40
C ALA A 267 -9.82 13.03 -17.71
N LYS A 268 -9.19 13.27 -18.85
CA LYS A 268 -9.76 12.99 -20.18
C LYS A 268 -8.84 12.06 -20.95
N MET A 269 -9.37 11.45 -22.00
CA MET A 269 -8.59 10.52 -22.81
C MET A 269 -7.38 11.20 -23.48
N ASP A 270 -7.52 12.46 -23.84
CA ASP A 270 -6.51 13.31 -24.45
C ASP A 270 -5.69 14.12 -23.43
N ASN A 271 -6.08 14.11 -22.15
CA ASN A 271 -5.43 14.90 -21.11
C ASN A 271 -5.48 14.22 -19.73
N ILE A 272 -4.40 13.53 -19.39
CA ILE A 272 -4.20 12.89 -18.08
C ILE A 272 -3.47 13.78 -17.06
N GLN A 273 -3.09 15.00 -17.42
CA GLN A 273 -2.38 15.95 -16.52
C GLN A 273 -3.04 16.12 -15.14
N PRO A 274 -4.38 16.18 -15.01
CA PRO A 274 -5.02 16.33 -13.71
C PRO A 274 -4.72 15.20 -12.71
N ILE A 275 -4.31 14.01 -13.21
CA ILE A 275 -4.11 12.81 -12.39
C ILE A 275 -2.67 12.31 -12.35
N VAL A 276 -1.71 13.04 -12.94
CA VAL A 276 -0.29 12.63 -12.99
C VAL A 276 0.29 12.34 -11.62
N ILE A 277 -0.11 13.07 -10.57
CA ILE A 277 0.38 12.85 -9.19
C ILE A 277 -0.71 12.32 -8.26
N MET A 278 -1.78 11.74 -8.81
CA MET A 278 -2.94 11.36 -8.00
C MET A 278 -2.63 10.23 -7.03
N ASP A 279 -1.74 9.30 -7.37
CA ASP A 279 -1.22 8.29 -6.44
C ASP A 279 -0.60 8.93 -5.18
N VAL A 280 0.20 9.98 -5.34
CA VAL A 280 0.80 10.73 -4.23
C VAL A 280 -0.28 11.44 -3.40
N LYS A 281 -1.24 12.12 -4.06
CA LYS A 281 -2.36 12.79 -3.36
C LYS A 281 -3.27 11.80 -2.64
N THR A 282 -3.46 10.61 -3.20
CA THR A 282 -4.24 9.54 -2.59
C THR A 282 -3.48 8.90 -1.43
N ALA A 283 -2.15 8.80 -1.51
CA ALA A 283 -1.32 8.37 -0.40
C ALA A 283 -1.39 9.38 0.77
N GLN A 284 -1.45 10.67 0.48
CA GLN A 284 -1.70 11.70 1.51
C GLN A 284 -3.08 11.52 2.17
N LEU A 285 -4.12 11.25 1.38
CA LEU A 285 -5.45 10.94 1.90
C LEU A 285 -5.43 9.68 2.79
N HIS A 286 -4.82 8.59 2.31
CA HIS A 286 -4.64 7.35 3.07
C HIS A 286 -3.91 7.59 4.40
N MET A 287 -2.86 8.42 4.39
CA MET A 287 -2.13 8.79 5.59
C MET A 287 -3.00 9.58 6.58
N GLN A 288 -3.71 10.60 6.11
CA GLN A 288 -4.59 11.40 6.96
C GLN A 288 -5.72 10.57 7.56
N PHE A 289 -6.43 9.82 6.72
CA PHE A 289 -7.50 8.91 7.14
C PHE A 289 -6.98 7.88 8.15
N GLY A 290 -5.85 7.24 7.84
CA GLY A 290 -5.25 6.22 8.68
C GLY A 290 -4.81 6.73 10.04
N LEU A 291 -4.15 7.89 10.09
CA LEU A 291 -3.74 8.51 11.35
C LEU A 291 -4.95 8.92 12.20
N LEU A 292 -5.99 9.49 11.58
CA LEU A 292 -7.24 9.80 12.26
C LEU A 292 -7.89 8.54 12.85
N LEU A 293 -7.90 7.43 12.11
CA LEU A 293 -8.43 6.16 12.60
C LEU A 293 -7.60 5.59 13.76
N VAL A 294 -6.27 5.62 13.66
CA VAL A 294 -5.36 5.23 14.76
C VAL A 294 -5.64 6.07 16.01
N ILE A 295 -5.71 7.40 15.87
CA ILE A 295 -6.01 8.32 16.97
C ILE A 295 -7.37 7.98 17.58
N ALA A 296 -8.39 7.72 16.76
CA ALA A 296 -9.72 7.37 17.26
C ALA A 296 -9.73 6.09 18.10
N ILE A 297 -9.03 5.04 17.64
CA ILE A 297 -8.92 3.76 18.36
C ILE A 297 -8.17 3.94 19.68
N LEU A 298 -7.13 4.78 19.70
CA LEU A 298 -6.41 5.08 20.94
C LEU A 298 -7.26 5.90 21.93
N LEU A 299 -7.99 6.90 21.43
CA LEU A 299 -8.87 7.73 22.27
C LEU A 299 -10.05 6.93 22.85
N SER A 300 -10.60 5.96 22.12
CA SER A 300 -11.68 5.12 22.63
C SER A 300 -11.30 4.20 23.79
N LYS A 301 -10.01 4.06 24.08
CA LYS A 301 -9.54 3.38 25.29
C LYS A 301 -9.57 4.29 26.52
N ILE A 302 -9.47 5.60 26.30
CA ILE A 302 -9.29 6.61 27.37
C ILE A 302 -10.64 7.27 27.73
N LEU A 303 -11.52 7.42 26.75
CA LEU A 303 -12.84 8.06 26.84
C LEU A 303 -13.95 7.02 26.87
#